data_AF-A0A4Q4URS5-F1
#
_entry.id   AF-A0A4Q4URS5-F1
#
_cell.length_a   1.000
_cell.length_b   1.000
_cell.length_c   1.000
_cell.angle_alpha   90.00
_cell.angle_beta   90.00
_cell.angle_gamma   90.00
#
_symmetry.space_group_name_H-M   'P 1'
#
loop_
_entity.id
_entity.type
_entity.pdbx_description
1 polymer ?
#
loop_
_entity_poly.entity_id
_entity_poly.type
_entity_poly.pdbx_seq_one_letter_code
_entity_poly.pdbx_strand_id
1 'polypeptide(L)'
;MDDEDKTLRERALFCLKHQIRPAEEVDALRRQMAHRLAKSLGKERLGNPLTLVDADTVITPSEDLTPAQREFVGAVQKNVELQAEFSKLQEEHRAAASSMPAAERAEDKELEERILRLQLRKAGLREKIDRYKVAIKHIEQLRQQPAAAPDFLDPAVMFRDCDPLPEMPPELMASFTFDKGASQSKIQELYQRLKKERLRQQILVQQEKRKYEAARARNPVDPATVPPEIQVQALNAVKDALIQWIETHLSKAGDGEDESDPVSSPEQPRKAGREEYDHEARLAEIQREYDRHIELRKEILGLIAYHEKMTQEWSRILKEQQQEREKVEPAEKEGAPPARAASTGIATASLITPYIEKLQAIARDQKGLVHEKSHINATLAKHQQETQEMLGHLREESQLLAKFPSAASTGKRDADFGEATRAAGAAAAKEPSSVTSLLEPWLLAADAAKLATLETVAEKVEEGQMAVDEAMGALDEARKLLNKETEGDEEDDSGGQDASGGAAGDEKRGASARKITGKSQKSIYAKLDGKLGLINE
;
A
#
# COMPACT_ATOMS: atom_id res chain seq x y z
N MET A 1 32.03 41.42 20.06
CA MET A 1 31.69 40.09 19.51
C MET A 1 30.44 40.17 18.63
N ASP A 2 29.41 40.97 18.97
CA ASP A 2 28.16 41.00 18.19
C ASP A 2 28.24 41.49 16.74
N ASP A 3 29.24 42.31 16.37
CA ASP A 3 29.32 42.85 15.01
C ASP A 3 30.03 41.91 14.02
N GLU A 4 31.00 41.11 14.49
CA GLU A 4 31.67 40.10 13.65
C GLU A 4 30.68 38.96 13.31
N ASP A 5 29.90 38.49 14.29
CA ASP A 5 28.88 37.46 14.08
C ASP A 5 27.76 37.92 13.14
N LYS A 6 27.39 39.21 13.17
CA LYS A 6 26.42 39.78 12.21
C LYS A 6 26.97 39.77 10.79
N THR A 7 28.22 40.20 10.60
CA THR A 7 28.84 40.20 9.26
C THR A 7 28.98 38.80 8.69
N LEU A 8 29.33 37.80 9.52
CA LEU A 8 29.38 36.40 9.11
C LEU A 8 27.98 35.87 8.75
N ARG A 9 26.95 36.19 9.53
CA ARG A 9 25.56 35.83 9.22
C ARG A 9 25.07 36.45 7.92
N GLU A 10 25.36 37.73 7.67
CA GLU A 10 25.00 38.41 6.43
C GLU A 10 25.69 37.80 5.22
N ARG A 11 26.98 37.46 5.35
CA ARG A 11 27.76 36.81 4.29
C ARG A 11 27.28 35.38 4.02
N ALA A 12 26.94 34.63 5.06
CA ALA A 12 26.34 33.29 4.94
C ALA A 12 24.95 33.35 4.29
N LEU A 13 24.10 34.29 4.70
CA LEU A 13 22.78 34.49 4.09
C LEU A 13 22.89 34.94 2.62
N PHE A 14 23.89 35.76 2.27
CA PHE A 14 24.16 36.16 0.89
C PHE A 14 24.54 34.95 0.02
N CYS A 15 25.48 34.12 0.48
CA CYS A 15 25.89 32.91 -0.24
C CYS A 15 24.73 31.91 -0.37
N LEU A 16 24.00 31.66 0.73
CA LEU A 16 22.87 30.73 0.76
C LEU A 16 21.72 31.20 -0.14
N LYS A 17 21.40 32.49 -0.19
CA LYS A 17 20.37 33.02 -1.10
C LYS A 17 20.75 32.86 -2.57
N HIS A 18 22.04 32.96 -2.89
CA HIS A 18 22.52 32.79 -4.26
C HIS A 18 22.61 31.32 -4.70
N GLN A 19 22.89 30.41 -3.77
CA GLN A 19 23.01 28.97 -4.06
C GLN A 19 21.68 28.22 -3.95
N ILE A 20 20.84 28.60 -2.98
CA ILE A 20 19.56 27.93 -2.69
C ILE A 20 18.43 28.76 -3.29
N ARG A 21 17.98 28.36 -4.48
CA ARG A 21 16.74 28.87 -5.05
C ARG A 21 15.56 27.98 -4.67
N PRO A 22 14.34 28.54 -4.52
CA PRO A 22 13.16 27.73 -4.25
C PRO A 22 12.93 26.72 -5.39
N ALA A 23 12.52 25.51 -5.01
CA ALA A 23 12.40 24.38 -5.94
C ALA A 23 11.53 24.70 -7.17
N GLU A 24 10.48 25.50 -6.97
CA GLU A 24 9.57 25.95 -8.03
C GLU A 24 10.27 26.81 -9.10
N GLU A 25 11.17 27.71 -8.70
CA GLU A 25 11.95 28.53 -9.63
C GLU A 25 12.98 27.69 -10.38
N VAL A 26 13.63 26.76 -9.69
CA VAL A 26 14.60 25.84 -10.30
C VAL A 26 13.90 24.95 -11.33
N ASP A 27 12.72 24.43 -11.03
CA ASP A 27 11.95 23.61 -11.95
C ASP A 27 11.39 24.42 -13.13
N ALA A 28 10.96 25.66 -12.90
CA ALA A 28 10.57 26.58 -13.97
C ALA A 28 11.74 26.88 -14.91
N LEU A 29 12.93 27.16 -14.37
CA LEU A 29 14.15 27.38 -15.14
C LEU A 29 14.60 26.11 -15.88
N ARG A 30 14.55 24.94 -15.23
CA ARG A 30 14.85 23.65 -15.88
C ARG A 30 13.91 23.38 -17.04
N ARG A 31 12.60 23.62 -16.88
CA ARG A 31 11.62 23.49 -17.97
C ARG A 31 11.90 24.48 -19.10
N GLN A 32 12.23 25.73 -18.78
CA GLN A 32 12.56 26.74 -19.78
C GLN A 32 13.85 26.40 -20.54
N MET A 33 14.88 25.93 -19.84
CA MET A 33 16.13 25.49 -20.44
C MET A 33 15.93 24.22 -21.26
N ALA A 34 15.21 23.22 -20.76
CA ALA A 34 14.85 22.03 -21.51
C ALA A 34 14.08 22.37 -22.79
N HIS A 35 13.17 23.35 -22.74
CA HIS A 35 12.45 23.83 -23.92
C HIS A 35 13.38 24.54 -24.92
N ARG A 36 14.29 25.40 -24.45
CA ARG A 36 15.28 26.08 -25.32
C ARG A 36 16.26 25.09 -25.94
N LEU A 37 16.72 24.11 -25.16
CA LEU A 37 17.62 23.06 -25.61
C LEU A 37 16.92 22.08 -26.56
N ALA A 38 15.66 21.74 -26.32
CA ALA A 38 14.87 20.92 -27.24
C ALA A 38 14.67 21.62 -28.59
N LYS A 39 14.56 22.96 -28.60
CA LYS A 39 14.51 23.76 -29.82
C LYS A 39 15.85 23.82 -30.56
N SER A 40 16.99 23.76 -29.87
CA SER A 40 18.32 23.90 -30.49
C SER A 40 19.02 22.57 -30.81
N LEU A 41 18.84 21.52 -30.00
CA LEU A 41 19.52 20.22 -30.13
C LEU A 41 18.61 19.04 -30.54
N GLY A 42 17.29 19.23 -30.59
CA GLY A 42 16.33 18.15 -30.81
C GLY A 42 16.11 17.28 -29.56
N LYS A 43 14.90 16.71 -29.42
CA LYS A 43 14.45 15.99 -28.21
C LYS A 43 15.26 14.73 -27.87
N GLU A 44 15.98 14.17 -28.84
CA GLU A 44 16.61 12.84 -28.73
C GLU A 44 17.94 12.84 -27.97
N ARG A 45 18.59 13.99 -27.76
CA ARG A 45 19.90 14.08 -27.09
C ARG A 45 19.86 14.56 -25.63
N LEU A 46 18.66 14.81 -25.07
CA LEU A 46 18.48 15.41 -23.75
C LEU A 46 18.22 14.40 -22.62
N GLY A 47 18.40 13.09 -22.87
CA GLY A 47 18.19 12.04 -21.88
C GLY A 47 19.21 12.01 -20.74
N ASN A 48 20.30 12.76 -20.84
CA ASN A 48 21.32 12.84 -19.79
C ASN A 48 21.19 14.16 -19.02
N PRO A 49 21.19 14.13 -17.67
CA PRO A 49 21.30 15.35 -16.91
C PRO A 49 22.64 16.01 -17.26
N LEU A 50 22.59 17.23 -17.80
CA LEU A 50 23.74 18.11 -17.92
C LEU A 50 24.25 18.37 -16.50
N THR A 51 25.17 17.54 -16.03
CA THR A 51 25.82 17.71 -14.74
C THR A 51 26.61 19.01 -14.78
N LEU A 52 26.24 19.89 -13.85
CA LEU A 52 26.88 21.17 -13.63
C LEU A 52 28.37 20.97 -13.39
N VAL A 53 29.15 21.71 -14.19
CA VAL A 53 30.54 22.14 -14.02
C VAL A 53 31.22 21.67 -12.73
N ASP A 54 32.29 20.88 -12.87
CA ASP A 54 33.20 20.51 -11.79
C ASP A 54 33.87 21.76 -11.19
N ALA A 55 33.89 21.87 -9.86
CA ALA A 55 34.40 23.01 -9.10
C ALA A 55 35.88 23.34 -9.37
N ASP A 56 36.63 22.42 -9.98
CA ASP A 56 38.06 22.53 -10.27
C ASP A 56 38.37 23.05 -11.69
N THR A 57 37.34 23.41 -12.47
CA THR A 57 37.56 23.90 -13.84
C THR A 57 38.08 25.34 -13.87
N VAL A 58 39.36 25.50 -14.20
CA VAL A 58 39.98 26.80 -14.49
C VAL A 58 39.45 27.31 -15.83
N ILE A 59 38.51 28.24 -15.79
CA ILE A 59 37.90 28.83 -17.00
C ILE A 59 38.77 29.99 -17.47
N THR A 60 39.54 29.77 -18.54
CA THR A 60 40.27 30.86 -19.22
C THR A 60 39.31 31.62 -20.15
N PRO A 61 39.17 32.95 -20.00
CA PRO A 61 38.32 33.73 -20.89
C PRO A 61 38.98 33.84 -22.27
N SER A 62 38.44 33.15 -23.27
CA SER A 62 38.80 33.35 -24.67
C SER A 62 37.98 34.51 -25.25
N GLU A 63 38.63 35.42 -25.98
CA GLU A 63 38.00 36.65 -26.50
C GLU A 63 37.00 36.40 -27.66
N ASP A 64 37.00 35.20 -28.25
CA ASP A 64 36.19 34.83 -29.42
C ASP A 64 34.75 34.36 -29.09
N LEU A 65 34.28 34.61 -27.86
CA LEU A 65 32.98 34.13 -27.40
C LEU A 65 31.82 35.05 -27.79
N THR A 66 30.75 34.43 -28.29
CA THR A 66 29.43 35.06 -28.56
C THR A 66 28.93 35.75 -27.28
N PRO A 67 28.23 36.91 -27.32
CA PRO A 67 27.80 37.63 -26.11
C PRO A 67 27.03 36.77 -25.09
N ALA A 68 26.16 35.86 -25.55
CA ALA A 68 25.45 34.91 -24.68
C ALA A 68 26.38 33.87 -24.02
N GLN A 69 27.44 33.45 -24.72
CA GLN A 69 28.46 32.54 -24.17
C GLN A 69 29.33 33.27 -23.14
N ARG A 70 29.60 34.56 -23.35
CA ARG A 70 30.31 35.41 -22.39
C ARG A 70 29.50 35.62 -21.09
N GLU A 71 28.19 35.84 -21.21
CA GLU A 71 27.29 35.90 -20.05
C GLU A 71 27.23 34.57 -19.29
N PHE A 72 27.18 33.45 -20.01
CA PHE A 72 27.22 32.12 -19.40
C PHE A 72 28.54 31.87 -18.67
N VAL A 73 29.68 32.13 -19.32
CA VAL A 73 31.00 31.99 -18.70
C VAL A 73 31.14 32.88 -17.46
N GLY A 74 30.67 34.13 -17.53
CA GLY A 74 30.65 35.02 -16.37
C GLY A 74 29.73 34.55 -15.24
N ALA A 75 28.60 33.93 -15.56
CA ALA A 75 27.70 33.33 -14.56
C ALA A 75 28.30 32.06 -13.92
N VAL A 76 29.02 31.25 -14.70
CA VAL A 76 29.71 30.06 -14.20
C VAL A 76 30.89 30.48 -13.31
N GLN A 77 31.70 31.47 -13.70
CA GLN A 77 32.77 32.00 -12.88
C GLN A 77 32.26 32.50 -11.52
N LYS A 78 31.19 33.30 -11.52
CA LYS A 78 30.53 33.73 -10.28
C LYS A 78 30.01 32.57 -9.43
N ASN A 79 29.50 31.51 -10.05
CA ASN A 79 29.04 30.32 -9.32
C ASN A 79 30.22 29.59 -8.67
N VAL A 80 31.34 29.41 -9.39
CA VAL A 80 32.57 28.81 -8.85
C VAL A 80 33.13 29.65 -7.70
N GLU A 81 33.17 30.98 -7.85
CA GLU A 81 33.57 31.91 -6.78
C GLU A 81 32.67 31.77 -5.55
N LEU A 82 31.35 31.76 -5.72
CA LEU A 82 30.39 31.59 -4.63
C LEU A 82 30.50 30.21 -3.95
N GLN A 83 30.79 29.15 -4.71
CA GLN A 83 31.04 27.81 -4.16
C GLN A 83 32.33 27.77 -3.33
N ALA A 84 33.39 28.43 -3.80
CA ALA A 84 34.64 28.56 -3.06
C ALA A 84 34.45 29.37 -1.77
N GLU A 85 33.73 30.50 -1.83
CA GLU A 85 33.38 31.29 -0.64
C GLU A 85 32.54 30.50 0.36
N PHE A 86 31.52 29.76 -0.10
CA PHE A 86 30.71 28.93 0.77
C PHE A 86 31.50 27.80 1.43
N SER A 87 32.37 27.13 0.67
CA SER A 87 33.25 26.08 1.19
C SER A 87 34.19 26.63 2.27
N LYS A 88 34.74 27.83 2.03
CA LYS A 88 35.55 28.54 3.02
C LYS A 88 34.75 28.89 4.29
N LEU A 89 33.54 29.41 4.16
CA LEU A 89 32.66 29.66 5.31
C LEU A 89 32.33 28.38 6.08
N GLN A 90 32.14 27.26 5.37
CA GLN A 90 31.87 25.97 5.99
C GLN A 90 33.08 25.45 6.77
N GLU A 91 34.29 25.63 6.25
CA GLU A 91 35.54 25.32 6.96
C GLU A 91 35.76 26.23 8.16
N GLU A 92 35.50 27.54 8.05
CA GLU A 92 35.54 28.50 9.17
C GLU A 92 34.54 28.11 10.27
N HIS A 93 33.31 27.74 9.91
CA HIS A 93 32.31 27.24 10.85
C HIS A 93 32.72 25.91 11.48
N ARG A 94 33.29 24.98 10.70
CA ARG A 94 33.79 23.70 11.20
C ARG A 94 34.97 23.88 12.16
N ALA A 95 35.87 24.81 11.87
CA ALA A 95 36.99 25.17 12.74
C ALA A 95 36.50 25.82 14.05
N ALA A 96 35.55 26.76 13.96
CA ALA A 96 34.90 27.37 15.13
C ALA A 96 34.17 26.31 15.99
N ALA A 97 33.40 25.42 15.37
CA ALA A 97 32.75 24.31 16.05
C ALA A 97 33.78 23.37 16.71
N SER A 98 34.94 23.15 16.08
CA SER A 98 36.06 22.34 16.61
C SER A 98 36.82 23.03 17.75
N SER A 99 36.66 24.34 17.92
CA SER A 99 37.23 25.14 19.01
C SER A 99 36.31 25.27 20.23
N MET A 100 35.01 24.99 20.09
CA MET A 100 34.05 25.16 21.20
C MET A 100 34.24 24.11 22.31
N PRO A 101 34.04 24.47 23.60
CA PRO A 101 34.03 23.50 24.68
C PRO A 101 32.91 22.46 24.51
N ALA A 102 33.12 21.24 25.03
CA ALA A 102 32.21 20.11 24.82
C ALA A 102 30.78 20.35 25.35
N ALA A 103 30.62 21.23 26.35
CA ALA A 103 29.33 21.60 26.92
C ALA A 103 28.49 22.46 25.95
N GLU A 104 29.08 23.51 25.36
CA GLU A 104 28.39 24.39 24.39
C GLU A 104 28.00 23.62 23.11
N ARG A 105 28.83 22.65 22.68
CA ARG A 105 28.47 21.75 21.57
C ARG A 105 27.27 20.84 21.86
N ALA A 106 27.05 20.48 23.12
CA ALA A 106 25.93 19.63 23.50
C ALA A 106 24.62 20.44 23.50
N GLU A 107 24.68 21.67 24.01
CA GLU A 107 23.53 22.60 24.00
C GLU A 107 23.12 23.00 22.58
N ASP A 108 24.08 23.29 21.69
CA ASP A 108 23.79 23.61 20.29
C ASP A 108 23.12 22.43 19.55
N LYS A 109 23.60 21.20 19.79
CA LYS A 109 22.98 19.99 19.22
C LYS A 109 21.56 19.78 19.75
N GLU A 110 21.32 20.02 21.04
CA GLU A 110 19.98 19.92 21.62
C GLU A 110 19.03 20.98 21.03
N LEU A 111 19.52 22.19 20.81
CA LEU A 111 18.78 23.26 20.14
C LEU A 111 18.46 22.90 18.67
N GLU A 112 19.43 22.38 17.93
CA GLU A 112 19.25 21.89 16.56
C GLU A 112 18.21 20.77 16.50
N GLU A 113 18.31 19.77 17.38
CA GLU A 113 17.33 18.69 17.48
C GLU A 113 15.93 19.24 17.78
N ARG A 114 15.81 20.20 18.68
CA ARG A 114 14.54 20.83 19.02
C ARG A 114 13.97 21.60 17.83
N ILE A 115 14.80 22.32 17.09
CA ILE A 115 14.39 23.04 15.87
C ILE A 115 13.93 22.04 14.81
N LEU A 116 14.67 20.95 14.58
CA LEU A 116 14.30 19.89 13.63
C LEU A 116 12.97 19.24 14.00
N ARG A 117 12.76 18.90 15.28
CA ARG A 117 11.48 18.37 15.78
C ARG A 117 10.33 19.35 15.53
N LEU A 118 10.55 20.65 15.75
CA LEU A 118 9.55 21.69 15.47
C LEU A 118 9.25 21.83 13.96
N GLN A 119 10.27 21.78 13.09
CA GLN A 119 10.08 21.84 11.64
C GLN A 119 9.35 20.59 11.12
N LEU A 120 9.69 19.41 11.63
CA LEU A 120 8.99 18.16 11.29
C LEU A 120 7.53 18.21 11.72
N ARG A 121 7.25 18.71 12.93
CA ARG A 121 5.87 18.91 13.41
C ARG A 121 5.12 19.91 12.53
N LYS A 122 5.77 21.01 12.13
CA LYS A 122 5.19 22.02 11.24
C LYS A 122 4.88 21.43 9.85
N ALA A 123 5.78 20.62 9.29
CA ALA A 123 5.56 19.93 8.03
C ALA A 123 4.39 18.94 8.13
N GLY A 124 4.34 18.13 9.19
CA GLY A 124 3.22 17.20 9.42
C GLY A 124 1.88 17.93 9.63
N LEU A 125 1.87 19.10 10.25
CA LEU A 125 0.67 19.94 10.36
C LEU A 125 0.22 20.50 9.00
N ARG A 126 1.16 20.94 8.14
CA ARG A 126 0.84 21.38 6.78
C ARG A 126 0.23 20.27 5.95
N GLU A 127 0.81 19.07 6.01
CA GLU A 127 0.28 17.91 5.32
C GLU A 127 -1.15 17.58 5.77
N LYS A 128 -1.42 17.59 7.08
CA LYS A 128 -2.78 17.41 7.62
C LYS A 128 -3.74 18.47 7.07
N ILE A 129 -3.34 19.75 7.09
CA ILE A 129 -4.15 20.84 6.54
C ILE A 129 -4.46 20.61 5.06
N ASP A 130 -3.48 20.19 4.26
CA ASP A 130 -3.68 19.96 2.84
C ASP A 130 -4.59 18.76 2.56
N ARG A 131 -4.49 17.68 3.35
CA ARG A 131 -5.46 16.57 3.33
C ARG A 131 -6.88 17.05 3.66
N TYR A 132 -7.05 17.89 4.67
CA TYR A 132 -8.37 18.46 5.00
C TYR A 132 -8.90 19.34 3.87
N LYS A 133 -8.06 20.16 3.24
CA LYS A 133 -8.47 20.96 2.07
C LYS A 133 -8.94 20.08 0.92
N VAL A 134 -8.27 18.96 0.65
CA VAL A 134 -8.67 17.99 -0.38
C VAL A 134 -10.02 17.35 -0.02
N ALA A 135 -10.19 16.89 1.22
CA ALA A 135 -11.46 16.32 1.68
C ALA A 135 -12.61 17.33 1.55
N ILE A 136 -12.41 18.59 1.97
CA ILE A 136 -13.40 19.66 1.84
C ILE A 136 -13.73 19.90 0.36
N LYS A 137 -12.73 19.95 -0.52
CA LYS A 137 -12.96 20.09 -1.98
C LYS A 137 -13.83 18.96 -2.53
N HIS A 138 -13.58 17.72 -2.12
CA HIS A 138 -14.39 16.58 -2.55
C HIS A 138 -15.80 16.61 -1.97
N ILE A 139 -15.97 17.00 -0.70
CA ILE A 139 -17.30 17.19 -0.10
C ILE A 139 -18.07 18.26 -0.85
N GLU A 140 -17.42 19.37 -1.22
CA GLU A 140 -18.07 20.44 -1.98
C GLU A 140 -18.42 20.01 -3.41
N GLN A 141 -17.54 19.23 -4.06
CA GLN A 141 -17.86 18.61 -5.36
C GLN A 141 -19.04 17.64 -5.26
N LEU A 142 -19.11 16.85 -4.20
CA LEU A 142 -20.24 15.95 -3.94
C LEU A 142 -21.54 16.73 -3.71
N ARG A 143 -21.49 17.85 -2.97
CA ARG A 143 -22.64 18.75 -2.79
C ARG A 143 -23.14 19.37 -4.10
N GLN A 144 -22.26 19.58 -5.06
CA GLN A 144 -22.61 20.08 -6.39
C GLN A 144 -23.19 19.00 -7.32
N GLN A 145 -23.10 17.72 -6.96
CA GLN A 145 -23.74 16.66 -7.74
C GLN A 145 -25.25 16.68 -7.53
N PRO A 146 -26.06 16.53 -8.59
CA PRO A 146 -27.52 16.51 -8.49
C PRO A 146 -28.02 15.37 -7.58
N ALA A 147 -27.25 14.28 -7.47
CA ALA A 147 -27.53 13.15 -6.58
C ALA A 147 -27.44 13.46 -5.08
N ALA A 148 -26.83 14.59 -4.70
CA ALA A 148 -26.72 15.03 -3.30
C ALA A 148 -27.81 16.03 -2.90
N ALA A 149 -28.68 16.45 -3.83
CA ALA A 149 -29.86 17.23 -3.49
C ALA A 149 -30.82 16.36 -2.66
N PRO A 150 -31.40 16.87 -1.57
CA PRO A 150 -32.34 16.11 -0.73
C PRO A 150 -33.56 15.62 -1.53
N ASP A 151 -33.86 16.30 -2.64
CA ASP A 151 -35.01 16.06 -3.50
C ASP A 151 -34.71 15.09 -4.66
N PHE A 152 -33.46 14.62 -4.82
CA PHE A 152 -33.08 13.76 -5.95
C PHE A 152 -33.77 12.40 -5.94
N LEU A 153 -34.08 11.88 -4.76
CA LEU A 153 -34.81 10.62 -4.57
C LEU A 153 -36.30 10.85 -4.27
N ASP A 154 -36.80 12.09 -4.36
CA ASP A 154 -38.22 12.34 -4.19
C ASP A 154 -38.98 11.79 -5.42
N PRO A 155 -39.85 10.78 -5.24
CA PRO A 155 -40.64 10.23 -6.34
C PRO A 155 -41.41 11.33 -7.09
N ALA A 156 -41.86 12.37 -6.38
CA ALA A 156 -42.62 13.47 -6.97
C ALA A 156 -41.78 14.42 -7.84
N VAL A 157 -40.44 14.33 -7.79
CA VAL A 157 -39.50 15.08 -8.67
C VAL A 157 -38.94 14.16 -9.74
N MET A 158 -38.62 12.90 -9.39
CA MET A 158 -38.12 11.88 -10.34
C MET A 158 -39.12 11.55 -11.45
N PHE A 159 -40.41 11.51 -11.13
CA PHE A 159 -41.47 11.14 -12.09
C PHE A 159 -42.17 12.34 -12.74
N ARG A 160 -41.67 13.57 -12.59
CA ARG A 160 -42.29 14.76 -13.23
C ARG A 160 -42.25 14.72 -14.75
N ASP A 161 -41.17 14.15 -15.30
CA ASP A 161 -40.93 14.05 -16.74
C ASP A 161 -41.19 12.63 -17.28
N CYS A 162 -41.73 11.73 -16.45
CA CYS A 162 -42.12 10.40 -16.87
C CYS A 162 -43.60 10.39 -17.26
N ASP A 163 -43.90 9.81 -18.42
CA ASP A 163 -45.28 9.44 -18.77
C ASP A 163 -45.86 8.52 -17.66
N PRO A 164 -47.16 8.63 -17.33
CA PRO A 164 -47.77 7.79 -16.31
C PRO A 164 -47.51 6.32 -16.66
N LEU A 165 -46.92 5.59 -15.69
CA LEU A 165 -46.60 4.19 -15.90
C LEU A 165 -47.89 3.43 -16.27
N PRO A 166 -47.84 2.47 -17.21
CA PRO A 166 -48.98 1.63 -17.50
C PRO A 166 -49.45 0.94 -16.23
N GLU A 167 -50.75 1.06 -15.92
CA GLU A 167 -51.35 0.45 -14.74
C GLU A 167 -51.01 -1.04 -14.71
N MET A 168 -50.28 -1.44 -13.67
CA MET A 168 -49.81 -2.81 -13.50
C MET A 168 -51.05 -3.72 -13.34
N PRO A 169 -51.11 -4.89 -14.02
CA PRO A 169 -52.27 -5.77 -13.95
C PRO A 169 -52.67 -6.08 -12.51
N PRO A 170 -53.96 -5.97 -12.15
CA PRO A 170 -54.45 -6.14 -10.78
C PRO A 170 -54.14 -7.54 -10.21
N GLU A 171 -53.91 -8.52 -11.08
CA GLU A 171 -53.49 -9.89 -10.74
C GLU A 171 -52.10 -9.94 -10.08
N LEU A 172 -51.18 -9.07 -10.50
CA LEU A 172 -49.87 -8.95 -9.88
C LEU A 172 -49.94 -8.19 -8.54
N MET A 173 -50.84 -7.22 -8.40
CA MET A 173 -51.07 -6.59 -7.09
C MET A 173 -51.74 -7.53 -6.10
N ALA A 174 -52.64 -8.40 -6.55
CA ALA A 174 -53.32 -9.38 -5.70
C ALA A 174 -52.36 -10.38 -5.03
N SER A 175 -51.20 -10.67 -5.65
CA SER A 175 -50.17 -11.54 -5.07
C SER A 175 -49.28 -10.84 -4.03
N PHE A 176 -49.16 -9.51 -4.09
CA PHE A 176 -48.43 -8.68 -3.12
C PHE A 176 -49.33 -8.12 -2.01
N THR A 177 -50.64 -8.03 -2.22
CA THR A 177 -51.57 -7.67 -1.15
C THR A 177 -51.72 -8.84 -0.19
N PHE A 178 -51.21 -8.67 1.04
CA PHE A 178 -51.51 -9.55 2.15
C PHE A 178 -53.04 -9.67 2.28
N ASP A 179 -53.54 -10.88 2.05
CA ASP A 179 -54.95 -11.24 2.17
C ASP A 179 -55.33 -11.14 3.65
N LYS A 180 -55.76 -9.94 4.09
CA LYS A 180 -56.09 -9.62 5.50
C LYS A 180 -57.23 -10.48 6.08
N GLY A 181 -57.84 -11.35 5.27
CA GLY A 181 -58.86 -12.32 5.66
C GLY A 181 -58.42 -13.79 5.69
N ALA A 182 -57.14 -14.10 5.48
CA ALA A 182 -56.67 -15.49 5.55
C ALA A 182 -56.87 -16.04 6.98
N SER A 183 -57.69 -17.08 7.12
CA SER A 183 -57.89 -17.78 8.40
C SER A 183 -56.54 -18.20 9.00
N GLN A 184 -56.40 -18.14 10.32
CA GLN A 184 -55.15 -18.54 11.01
C GLN A 184 -54.65 -19.93 10.59
N SER A 185 -55.56 -20.83 10.19
CA SER A 185 -55.24 -22.13 9.60
C SER A 185 -54.45 -22.04 8.29
N LYS A 186 -54.82 -21.15 7.36
CA LYS A 186 -54.14 -20.97 6.06
C LYS A 186 -52.73 -20.40 6.25
N ILE A 187 -52.54 -19.49 7.22
CA ILE A 187 -51.22 -18.97 7.60
C ILE A 187 -50.36 -20.09 8.21
N GLN A 188 -50.93 -20.93 9.07
CA GLN A 188 -50.23 -22.06 9.66
C GLN A 188 -49.84 -23.09 8.61
N GLU A 189 -50.70 -23.38 7.62
CA GLU A 189 -50.39 -24.26 6.49
C GLU A 189 -49.26 -23.69 5.60
N LEU A 190 -49.30 -22.41 5.27
CA LEU A 190 -48.23 -21.73 4.53
C LEU A 190 -46.91 -21.76 5.29
N TYR A 191 -46.95 -21.57 6.61
CA TYR A 191 -45.77 -21.66 7.47
C TYR A 191 -45.19 -23.07 7.53
N GLN A 192 -46.04 -24.11 7.61
CA GLN A 192 -45.58 -25.51 7.55
C GLN A 192 -45.02 -25.85 6.17
N ARG A 193 -45.62 -25.34 5.08
CA ARG A 193 -45.08 -25.48 3.72
C ARG A 193 -43.72 -24.81 3.59
N LEU A 194 -43.55 -23.60 4.12
CA LEU A 194 -42.28 -22.89 4.12
C LEU A 194 -41.22 -23.60 4.98
N LYS A 195 -41.59 -24.14 6.15
CA LYS A 195 -40.71 -24.98 6.96
C LYS A 195 -40.24 -26.22 6.20
N LYS A 196 -41.16 -26.89 5.50
CA LYS A 196 -40.87 -28.07 4.69
C LYS A 196 -39.94 -27.73 3.52
N GLU A 197 -40.20 -26.64 2.81
CA GLU A 197 -39.35 -26.19 1.71
C GLU A 197 -37.97 -25.74 2.21
N ARG A 198 -37.91 -25.02 3.33
CA ARG A 198 -36.63 -24.65 3.96
C ARG A 198 -35.83 -25.90 4.32
N LEU A 199 -36.46 -26.92 4.90
CA LEU A 199 -35.78 -28.17 5.23
C LEU A 199 -35.30 -28.90 3.97
N ARG A 200 -36.11 -28.95 2.91
CA ARG A 200 -35.71 -29.52 1.61
C ARG A 200 -34.51 -28.79 1.02
N GLN A 201 -34.54 -27.46 0.99
CA GLN A 201 -33.43 -26.63 0.51
C GLN A 201 -32.17 -26.83 1.36
N GLN A 202 -32.32 -26.91 2.69
CA GLN A 202 -31.19 -27.18 3.59
C GLN A 202 -30.56 -28.54 3.32
N ILE A 203 -31.36 -29.58 3.06
CA ILE A 203 -30.86 -30.91 2.69
C ILE A 203 -30.15 -30.86 1.33
N LEU A 204 -30.72 -30.17 0.33
CA LEU A 204 -30.10 -30.01 -0.99
C LEU A 204 -28.73 -29.30 -0.89
N VAL A 205 -28.66 -28.20 -0.15
CA VAL A 205 -27.41 -27.47 0.10
C VAL A 205 -26.38 -28.37 0.81
N GLN A 206 -26.80 -29.18 1.78
CA GLN A 206 -25.88 -30.13 2.43
C GLN A 206 -25.38 -31.21 1.46
N GLN A 207 -26.24 -31.71 0.57
CA GLN A 207 -25.83 -32.67 -0.46
C GLN A 207 -24.85 -32.06 -1.46
N GLU A 208 -25.10 -30.82 -1.91
CA GLU A 208 -24.20 -30.10 -2.81
C GLU A 208 -22.87 -29.79 -2.15
N LYS A 209 -22.85 -29.35 -0.88
CA LYS A 209 -21.61 -29.17 -0.12
C LYS A 209 -20.80 -30.45 -0.04
N ARG A 210 -21.42 -31.60 0.26
CA ARG A 210 -20.75 -32.91 0.27
C ARG A 210 -20.20 -33.28 -1.11
N LYS A 211 -20.95 -33.03 -2.18
CA LYS A 211 -20.48 -33.26 -3.56
C LYS A 211 -19.29 -32.36 -3.91
N TYR A 212 -19.32 -31.10 -3.49
CA TYR A 212 -18.22 -30.14 -3.67
C TYR A 212 -16.98 -30.58 -2.90
N GLU A 213 -17.12 -30.95 -1.62
CA GLU A 213 -16.02 -31.46 -0.80
C GLU A 213 -15.43 -32.75 -1.38
N ALA A 214 -16.27 -33.68 -1.86
CA ALA A 214 -15.81 -34.90 -2.55
C ALA A 214 -15.07 -34.59 -3.87
N ALA A 215 -15.55 -33.62 -4.66
CA ALA A 215 -14.90 -33.18 -5.89
C ALA A 215 -13.56 -32.49 -5.59
N ARG A 216 -13.51 -31.66 -4.54
CA ARG A 216 -12.30 -30.99 -4.06
C ARG A 216 -11.27 -31.97 -3.51
N ALA A 217 -11.71 -33.00 -2.79
CA ALA A 217 -10.83 -34.07 -2.31
C ALA A 217 -10.27 -34.92 -3.46
N ARG A 218 -11.06 -35.14 -4.52
CA ARG A 218 -10.62 -35.86 -5.73
C ARG A 218 -9.61 -35.05 -6.56
N ASN A 219 -9.72 -33.73 -6.56
CA ASN A 219 -8.83 -32.82 -7.29
C ASN A 219 -8.33 -31.70 -6.36
N PRO A 220 -7.31 -31.94 -5.52
CA PRO A 220 -6.71 -30.91 -4.68
C PRO A 220 -5.86 -29.97 -5.54
N VAL A 221 -6.51 -28.99 -6.17
CA VAL A 221 -5.82 -27.93 -6.90
C VAL A 221 -5.55 -26.79 -5.92
N ASP A 222 -4.28 -26.54 -5.63
CA ASP A 222 -3.86 -25.35 -4.89
C ASP A 222 -3.80 -24.18 -5.89
N PRO A 223 -4.64 -23.13 -5.74
CA PRO A 223 -4.69 -22.01 -6.69
C PRO A 223 -3.37 -21.25 -6.81
N ALA A 224 -2.45 -21.41 -5.85
CA ALA A 224 -1.13 -20.80 -5.86
C ALA A 224 -0.10 -21.51 -6.78
N THR A 225 -0.35 -22.76 -7.18
CA THR A 225 0.59 -23.58 -7.97
C THR A 225 0.21 -23.67 -9.45
N VAL A 226 -0.94 -23.10 -9.83
CA VAL A 226 -1.46 -23.16 -11.20
C VAL A 226 -0.83 -22.05 -12.06
N PRO A 227 -0.29 -22.35 -13.25
CA PRO A 227 0.25 -21.34 -14.14
C PRO A 227 -0.83 -20.32 -14.54
N PRO A 228 -0.46 -19.03 -14.72
CA PRO A 228 -1.42 -17.93 -14.89
C PRO A 228 -2.31 -18.08 -16.13
N GLU A 229 -1.84 -18.76 -17.18
CA GLU A 229 -2.61 -19.03 -18.39
C GLU A 229 -3.81 -19.96 -18.14
N ILE A 230 -3.61 -21.01 -17.32
CA ILE A 230 -4.68 -21.94 -16.93
C ILE A 230 -5.65 -21.23 -15.97
N GLN A 231 -5.15 -20.33 -15.12
CA GLN A 231 -6.00 -19.52 -14.23
C GLN A 231 -6.93 -18.61 -15.03
N VAL A 232 -6.43 -17.94 -16.07
CA VAL A 232 -7.26 -17.09 -16.94
C VAL A 232 -8.27 -17.92 -17.73
N GLN A 233 -7.88 -19.09 -18.24
CA GLN A 233 -8.81 -20.01 -18.91
C GLN A 233 -9.89 -20.54 -17.97
N ALA A 234 -9.52 -20.92 -16.74
CA ALA A 234 -10.47 -21.36 -15.73
C ALA A 234 -11.43 -20.22 -15.33
N LEU A 235 -10.93 -19.00 -15.17
CA LEU A 235 -11.77 -17.82 -14.90
C LEU A 235 -12.73 -17.52 -16.04
N ASN A 236 -12.28 -17.64 -17.29
CA ASN A 236 -13.16 -17.50 -18.45
C ASN A 236 -14.22 -18.61 -18.49
N ALA A 237 -13.86 -19.87 -18.21
CA ALA A 237 -14.82 -20.96 -18.12
C ALA A 237 -15.85 -20.76 -16.99
N VAL A 238 -15.41 -20.24 -15.84
CA VAL A 238 -16.31 -19.87 -14.73
C VAL A 238 -17.22 -18.71 -15.14
N LYS A 239 -16.69 -17.70 -15.81
CA LYS A 239 -17.47 -16.58 -16.35
C LYS A 239 -18.54 -17.08 -17.33
N ASP A 240 -18.18 -17.92 -18.28
CA ASP A 240 -19.12 -18.44 -19.29
C ASP A 240 -20.19 -19.33 -18.64
N ALA A 241 -19.82 -20.17 -17.67
CA ALA A 241 -20.77 -20.96 -16.89
C ALA A 241 -21.71 -20.09 -16.05
N LEU A 242 -21.21 -18.99 -15.47
CA LEU A 242 -22.02 -18.04 -14.72
C LEU A 242 -22.98 -17.28 -15.64
N ILE A 243 -22.51 -16.85 -16.81
CA ILE A 243 -23.36 -16.21 -17.83
C ILE A 243 -24.47 -17.17 -18.24
N GLN A 244 -24.14 -18.42 -18.56
CA GLN A 244 -25.14 -19.43 -18.90
C GLN A 244 -26.12 -19.70 -17.74
N TRP A 245 -25.63 -19.72 -16.50
CA TRP A 245 -26.49 -19.86 -15.32
C TRP A 245 -27.44 -18.65 -15.18
N ILE A 246 -26.94 -17.43 -15.34
CA ILE A 246 -27.74 -16.21 -15.30
C ILE A 246 -28.75 -16.21 -16.45
N GLU A 247 -28.34 -16.50 -17.68
CA GLU A 247 -29.21 -16.56 -18.85
C GLU A 247 -30.30 -17.61 -18.69
N THR A 248 -29.97 -18.80 -18.16
CA THR A 248 -30.96 -19.86 -17.90
C THR A 248 -31.90 -19.48 -16.75
N HIS A 249 -31.41 -18.82 -15.69
CA HIS A 249 -32.26 -18.34 -14.61
C HIS A 249 -33.14 -17.16 -15.02
N LEU A 250 -32.65 -16.25 -15.86
CA LEU A 250 -33.43 -15.17 -16.44
C LEU A 250 -34.46 -15.70 -17.44
N SER A 251 -34.11 -16.72 -18.24
CA SER A 251 -35.06 -17.40 -19.12
C SER A 251 -36.18 -18.08 -18.32
N LYS A 252 -35.84 -18.75 -17.22
CA LYS A 252 -36.82 -19.36 -16.29
C LYS A 252 -37.64 -18.36 -15.48
N ALA A 253 -37.15 -17.13 -15.29
CA ALA A 253 -37.90 -16.07 -14.61
C ALA A 253 -38.79 -15.27 -15.58
N GLY A 254 -38.45 -15.26 -16.87
CA GLY A 254 -39.28 -14.66 -17.93
C GLY A 254 -40.34 -15.61 -18.50
N ASP A 255 -40.13 -16.92 -18.38
CA ASP A 255 -41.08 -17.96 -18.75
C ASP A 255 -41.89 -18.35 -17.51
N GLY A 256 -43.03 -17.69 -17.32
CA GLY A 256 -44.00 -18.08 -16.29
C GLY A 256 -44.39 -19.55 -16.48
N GLU A 257 -44.45 -20.29 -15.37
CA GLU A 257 -44.79 -21.71 -15.34
C GLU A 257 -46.09 -22.01 -16.10
N ASP A 258 -45.99 -22.45 -17.36
CA ASP A 258 -47.03 -23.23 -18.04
C ASP A 258 -46.55 -24.69 -18.10
N GLU A 259 -46.86 -25.42 -17.04
CA GLU A 259 -46.90 -26.88 -17.05
C GLU A 259 -48.07 -27.32 -17.95
N SER A 260 -47.81 -27.49 -19.25
CA SER A 260 -48.54 -28.44 -20.08
C SER A 260 -47.79 -28.82 -21.37
N ASP A 261 -47.26 -30.05 -21.34
CA ASP A 261 -47.04 -31.05 -22.40
C ASP A 261 -46.57 -30.71 -23.84
N PRO A 262 -45.80 -31.64 -24.46
CA PRO A 262 -45.01 -31.38 -25.66
C PRO A 262 -45.71 -31.86 -26.95
N VAL A 263 -46.07 -30.95 -27.87
CA VAL A 263 -46.43 -31.33 -29.26
C VAL A 263 -46.00 -30.23 -30.26
N SER A 264 -44.96 -30.58 -31.04
CA SER A 264 -44.76 -30.26 -32.47
C SER A 264 -44.66 -28.81 -32.97
N SER A 265 -43.41 -28.39 -33.26
CA SER A 265 -42.87 -27.95 -34.58
C SER A 265 -43.57 -26.83 -35.42
N PRO A 266 -42.88 -26.25 -36.42
CA PRO A 266 -41.90 -25.16 -36.34
C PRO A 266 -42.33 -23.97 -37.24
N GLU A 267 -41.43 -23.00 -37.44
CA GLU A 267 -41.51 -21.90 -38.41
C GLU A 267 -42.51 -20.74 -38.13
N GLN A 268 -41.95 -19.64 -37.60
CA GLN A 268 -42.12 -18.34 -38.25
C GLN A 268 -40.96 -17.40 -37.86
N PRO A 269 -40.18 -16.88 -38.84
CA PRO A 269 -39.12 -15.92 -38.54
C PRO A 269 -39.75 -14.54 -38.35
N ARG A 270 -39.63 -14.00 -37.14
CA ARG A 270 -39.94 -12.60 -36.87
C ARG A 270 -38.95 -11.71 -37.63
N LYS A 271 -39.43 -11.08 -38.71
CA LYS A 271 -38.75 -9.97 -39.39
C LYS A 271 -38.79 -8.74 -38.49
N ALA A 272 -37.73 -8.54 -37.71
CA ALA A 272 -37.37 -7.23 -37.17
C ALA A 272 -36.21 -6.68 -38.00
N GLY A 273 -36.28 -5.40 -38.38
CA GLY A 273 -35.41 -4.75 -39.35
C GLY A 273 -33.92 -5.02 -39.10
N ARG A 274 -33.32 -5.82 -39.98
CA ARG A 274 -31.88 -5.82 -40.22
C ARG A 274 -31.62 -4.76 -41.28
N GLU A 275 -30.96 -3.69 -40.89
CA GLU A 275 -29.97 -3.09 -41.79
C GLU A 275 -29.07 -4.25 -42.25
N GLU A 276 -28.95 -4.48 -43.56
CA GLU A 276 -27.95 -5.39 -44.12
C GLU A 276 -26.58 -4.84 -43.72
N TYR A 277 -26.11 -5.20 -42.53
CA TYR A 277 -24.70 -5.13 -42.20
C TYR A 277 -24.00 -6.01 -43.22
N ASP A 278 -23.27 -5.37 -44.13
CA ASP A 278 -22.45 -6.03 -45.13
C ASP A 278 -21.35 -6.82 -44.41
N HIS A 279 -21.70 -8.06 -44.07
CA HIS A 279 -20.84 -9.01 -43.38
C HIS A 279 -19.57 -9.28 -44.19
N GLU A 280 -19.66 -9.21 -45.52
CA GLU A 280 -18.53 -9.41 -46.42
C GLU A 280 -17.55 -8.22 -46.35
N ALA A 281 -18.06 -6.99 -46.29
CA ALA A 281 -17.22 -5.81 -46.09
C ALA A 281 -16.46 -5.84 -44.75
N ARG A 282 -17.10 -6.27 -43.66
CA ARG A 282 -16.43 -6.43 -42.36
C ARG A 282 -15.40 -7.56 -42.35
N LEU A 283 -15.70 -8.69 -43.00
CA LEU A 283 -14.72 -9.77 -43.12
C LEU A 283 -13.51 -9.33 -43.96
N ALA A 284 -13.73 -8.55 -45.02
CA ALA A 284 -12.65 -7.96 -45.82
C ALA A 284 -11.83 -6.93 -45.02
N GLU A 285 -12.46 -6.15 -44.15
CA GLU A 285 -11.77 -5.22 -43.24
C GLU A 285 -10.91 -5.97 -42.21
N ILE A 286 -11.46 -6.99 -41.56
CA ILE A 286 -10.73 -7.84 -40.61
C ILE A 286 -9.56 -8.55 -41.30
N GLN A 287 -9.75 -9.02 -42.53
CA GLN A 287 -8.69 -9.67 -43.30
C GLN A 287 -7.56 -8.68 -43.64
N ARG A 288 -7.88 -7.44 -44.03
CA ARG A 288 -6.87 -6.39 -44.24
C ARG A 288 -6.12 -6.03 -42.96
N GLU A 289 -6.82 -5.94 -41.83
CA GLU A 289 -6.18 -5.70 -40.53
C GLU A 289 -5.24 -6.85 -40.14
N TYR A 290 -5.64 -8.09 -40.42
CA TYR A 290 -4.82 -9.27 -40.15
C TYR A 290 -3.58 -9.34 -41.04
N ASP A 291 -3.72 -9.03 -42.33
CA ASP A 291 -2.61 -8.94 -43.28
C ASP A 291 -1.62 -7.85 -42.86
N ARG A 292 -2.13 -6.67 -42.47
CA ARG A 292 -1.30 -5.58 -41.93
C ARG A 292 -0.55 -5.99 -40.67
N HIS A 293 -1.20 -6.71 -39.77
CA HIS A 293 -0.57 -7.22 -38.56
C HIS A 293 0.53 -8.26 -38.87
N ILE A 294 0.32 -9.12 -39.87
CA ILE A 294 1.36 -10.06 -40.34
C ILE A 294 2.55 -9.31 -40.93
N GLU A 295 2.33 -8.28 -41.74
CA GLU A 295 3.39 -7.44 -42.31
C GLU A 295 4.22 -6.76 -41.23
N LEU A 296 3.57 -6.14 -40.23
CA LEU A 296 4.25 -5.53 -39.09
C LEU A 296 5.08 -6.54 -38.30
N ARG A 297 4.57 -7.77 -38.10
CA ARG A 297 5.35 -8.84 -37.46
C ARG A 297 6.56 -9.26 -38.28
N LYS A 298 6.44 -9.35 -39.61
CA LYS A 298 7.56 -9.63 -40.51
C LYS A 298 8.62 -8.53 -40.44
N GLU A 299 8.20 -7.26 -40.36
CA GLU A 299 9.10 -6.12 -40.21
C GLU A 299 9.85 -6.16 -38.87
N ILE A 300 9.15 -6.44 -37.76
CA ILE A 300 9.76 -6.61 -36.43
C ILE A 300 10.77 -7.76 -36.44
N LEU A 301 10.42 -8.91 -37.02
CA LEU A 301 11.34 -10.04 -37.16
C LEU A 301 12.56 -9.69 -38.03
N GLY A 302 12.38 -8.89 -39.08
CA GLY A 302 13.47 -8.36 -39.90
C GLY A 302 14.42 -7.45 -39.11
N LEU A 303 13.88 -6.57 -38.27
CA LEU A 303 14.66 -5.70 -37.40
C LEU A 303 15.43 -6.48 -36.32
N ILE A 304 14.81 -7.51 -35.73
CA ILE A 304 15.48 -8.40 -34.77
C ILE A 304 16.61 -9.17 -35.45
N ALA A 305 16.38 -9.74 -36.63
CA ALA A 305 17.42 -10.44 -37.39
C ALA A 305 18.57 -9.51 -37.79
N TYR A 306 18.28 -8.25 -38.12
CA TYR A 306 19.30 -7.23 -38.37
C TYR A 306 20.12 -6.90 -37.11
N HIS A 307 19.44 -6.75 -35.97
CA HIS A 307 20.09 -6.50 -34.67
C HIS A 307 20.98 -7.68 -34.24
N GLU A 308 20.55 -8.92 -34.44
CA GLU A 308 21.35 -10.11 -34.16
C GLU A 308 22.61 -10.17 -35.03
N LYS A 309 22.50 -9.86 -36.33
CA LYS A 309 23.67 -9.79 -37.22
C LYS A 309 24.66 -8.72 -36.77
N MET A 310 24.18 -7.51 -36.44
CA MET A 310 25.03 -6.45 -35.90
C MET A 310 25.71 -6.90 -34.59
N THR A 311 24.96 -7.54 -33.69
CA THR A 311 25.51 -8.02 -32.41
C THR A 311 26.58 -9.10 -32.61
N GLN A 312 26.41 -9.98 -33.59
CA GLN A 312 27.40 -10.99 -33.96
C GLN A 312 28.65 -10.37 -34.58
N GLU A 313 28.51 -9.38 -35.44
CA GLU A 313 29.64 -8.62 -36.02
C GLU A 313 30.41 -7.87 -34.93
N TRP A 314 29.72 -7.19 -34.01
CA TRP A 314 30.32 -6.55 -32.85
C TRP A 314 31.06 -7.54 -31.93
N SER A 315 30.48 -8.72 -31.72
CA SER A 315 31.11 -9.79 -30.92
C SER A 315 32.37 -10.35 -31.59
N ARG A 316 32.41 -10.39 -32.92
CA ARG A 316 33.59 -10.81 -33.69
C ARG A 316 34.71 -9.78 -33.59
N ILE A 317 34.40 -8.49 -33.74
CA ILE A 317 35.37 -7.39 -33.59
C ILE A 317 35.98 -7.40 -32.17
N LEU A 318 35.17 -7.65 -31.14
CA LEU A 318 35.64 -7.73 -29.76
C LEU A 318 36.61 -8.91 -29.54
N LYS A 319 36.34 -10.06 -30.16
CA LYS A 319 37.20 -11.25 -30.07
C LYS A 319 38.52 -11.06 -30.82
N GLU A 320 38.50 -10.42 -32.00
CA GLU A 320 39.72 -10.09 -32.75
C GLU A 320 40.63 -9.12 -31.95
N GLN A 321 40.06 -8.14 -31.24
CA GLN A 321 40.85 -7.26 -30.34
C GLN A 321 41.39 -7.96 -29.09
N GLN A 322 40.70 -8.98 -28.55
CA GLN A 322 41.23 -9.78 -27.44
C GLN A 322 42.39 -10.68 -27.87
N GLN A 323 42.33 -11.25 -29.07
CA GLN A 323 43.40 -12.09 -29.62
C GLN A 323 44.69 -11.32 -29.93
N GLU A 324 44.59 -10.02 -30.25
CA GLU A 324 45.74 -9.13 -30.44
C GLU A 324 46.41 -8.73 -29.11
N ARG A 325 45.67 -8.73 -28.00
CA ARG A 325 46.20 -8.41 -26.66
C ARG A 325 46.90 -9.59 -25.97
N GLU A 326 46.52 -10.83 -26.25
CA GLU A 326 47.17 -12.02 -25.66
C GLU A 326 48.53 -12.37 -26.29
N LYS A 327 48.94 -11.70 -27.38
CA LYS A 327 50.21 -11.96 -28.05
C LYS A 327 51.39 -11.12 -27.54
N VAL A 328 51.18 -10.26 -26.54
CA VAL A 328 52.25 -9.43 -25.96
C VAL A 328 52.30 -9.61 -24.44
N GLU A 329 53.09 -10.58 -24.00
CA GLU A 329 53.66 -10.63 -22.65
C GLU A 329 55.19 -10.75 -22.72
N PRO A 330 55.92 -10.32 -21.66
CA PRO A 330 57.13 -9.52 -21.82
C PRO A 330 58.43 -10.31 -21.58
N ALA A 331 59.48 -9.93 -22.31
CA ALA A 331 60.86 -10.27 -21.97
C ALA A 331 61.58 -9.01 -21.46
N GLU A 332 62.15 -9.10 -20.25
CA GLU A 332 62.93 -8.07 -19.58
C GLU A 332 64.24 -7.72 -20.32
N LYS A 333 64.59 -6.42 -20.40
CA LYS A 333 65.81 -5.80 -19.82
C LYS A 333 66.19 -4.46 -20.49
N GLU A 334 66.59 -3.54 -19.61
CA GLU A 334 67.40 -2.31 -19.71
C GLU A 334 67.78 -1.69 -21.07
N GLY A 335 67.67 -0.35 -21.13
CA GLY A 335 68.48 0.51 -22.02
C GLY A 335 67.68 1.59 -22.73
N ALA A 336 67.75 2.84 -22.24
CA ALA A 336 67.31 4.03 -23.01
C ALA A 336 68.33 4.38 -24.13
N PRO A 337 68.03 5.35 -25.01
CA PRO A 337 67.00 5.41 -26.05
C PRO A 337 67.63 5.31 -27.47
N PRO A 338 66.83 5.34 -28.56
CA PRO A 338 66.94 6.55 -29.39
C PRO A 338 65.61 7.03 -29.98
N ALA A 339 65.56 8.35 -30.19
CA ALA A 339 64.58 9.01 -31.04
C ALA A 339 64.69 8.50 -32.49
N ARG A 340 63.55 8.17 -33.12
CA ARG A 340 63.17 8.67 -34.45
C ARG A 340 61.78 8.17 -34.90
N ALA A 341 61.18 9.02 -35.72
CA ALA A 341 60.06 8.80 -36.63
C ALA A 341 58.65 8.88 -36.02
N ALA A 342 58.17 10.13 -35.91
CA ALA A 342 56.77 10.42 -36.08
C ALA A 342 56.30 9.91 -37.46
N SER A 343 55.28 9.06 -37.48
CA SER A 343 54.34 8.97 -38.60
C SER A 343 52.93 9.04 -38.02
N THR A 344 52.34 10.23 -38.13
CA THR A 344 50.91 10.51 -38.45
C THR A 344 49.76 9.74 -37.76
N GLY A 345 49.96 8.99 -36.68
CA GLY A 345 48.90 8.35 -35.89
C GLY A 345 48.75 8.86 -34.45
N ILE A 346 49.69 9.68 -33.97
CA ILE A 346 49.79 10.03 -32.54
C ILE A 346 48.83 11.17 -32.13
N ALA A 347 48.45 12.06 -33.06
CA ALA A 347 47.61 13.21 -32.70
C ALA A 347 46.17 12.83 -32.31
N THR A 348 45.58 11.78 -32.92
CA THR A 348 44.26 11.27 -32.54
C THR A 348 44.32 10.35 -31.32
N ALA A 349 45.41 9.60 -31.15
CA ALA A 349 45.67 8.84 -29.92
C ALA A 349 45.76 9.80 -28.72
N SER A 350 46.59 10.85 -28.78
CA SER A 350 46.75 11.83 -27.69
C SER A 350 45.47 12.60 -27.34
N LEU A 351 44.54 12.78 -28.29
CA LEU A 351 43.23 13.40 -28.03
C LEU A 351 42.25 12.45 -27.34
N ILE A 352 42.35 11.14 -27.59
CA ILE A 352 41.42 10.12 -27.07
C ILE A 352 41.95 9.47 -25.78
N THR A 353 43.26 9.44 -25.56
CA THR A 353 43.92 8.93 -24.33
C THR A 353 43.27 9.48 -23.05
N PRO A 354 43.04 10.79 -22.86
CA PRO A 354 42.41 11.28 -21.63
C PRO A 354 40.98 10.78 -21.44
N TYR A 355 40.24 10.50 -22.52
CA TYR A 355 38.89 9.92 -22.43
C TYR A 355 38.93 8.44 -22.07
N ILE A 356 39.92 7.69 -22.58
CA ILE A 356 40.13 6.28 -22.21
C ILE A 356 40.57 6.18 -20.75
N GLU A 357 41.45 7.07 -20.29
CA GLU A 357 41.88 7.14 -18.88
C GLU A 357 40.70 7.45 -17.95
N LYS A 358 39.85 8.42 -18.32
CA LYS A 358 38.60 8.71 -17.60
C LYS A 358 37.65 7.51 -17.58
N LEU A 359 37.47 6.83 -18.72
CA LEU A 359 36.61 5.65 -18.80
C LEU A 359 37.17 4.49 -17.97
N GLN A 360 38.50 4.32 -17.93
CA GLN A 360 39.15 3.35 -17.06
C GLN A 360 39.03 3.72 -15.58
N ALA A 361 39.11 5.01 -15.21
CA ALA A 361 38.86 5.46 -13.85
C ALA A 361 37.41 5.15 -13.43
N ILE A 362 36.43 5.52 -14.26
CA ILE A 362 35.01 5.20 -14.03
C ILE A 362 34.79 3.68 -13.93
N ALA A 363 35.45 2.88 -14.78
CA ALA A 363 35.34 1.43 -14.72
C ALA A 363 35.93 0.85 -13.42
N ARG A 364 37.01 1.44 -12.88
CA ARG A 364 37.56 1.06 -11.57
C ARG A 364 36.60 1.45 -10.44
N ASP A 365 36.01 2.63 -10.50
CA ASP A 365 35.03 3.10 -9.50
C ASP A 365 33.76 2.23 -9.51
N GLN A 366 33.26 1.87 -10.69
CA GLN A 366 32.15 0.93 -10.84
C GLN A 366 32.48 -0.43 -10.26
N LYS A 367 33.70 -0.94 -10.50
CA LYS A 367 34.16 -2.21 -9.90
C LYS A 367 34.24 -2.11 -8.38
N GLY A 368 34.72 -0.98 -7.84
CA GLY A 368 34.72 -0.70 -6.40
C GLY A 368 33.31 -0.70 -5.82
N LEU A 369 32.38 0.02 -6.45
CA LEU A 369 30.99 0.10 -6.03
C LEU A 369 30.27 -1.27 -6.09
N VAL A 370 30.55 -2.08 -7.11
CA VAL A 370 30.02 -3.44 -7.21
C VAL A 370 30.57 -4.32 -6.08
N HIS A 371 31.85 -4.18 -5.74
CA HIS A 371 32.44 -4.93 -4.63
C HIS A 371 31.84 -4.50 -3.28
N GLU A 372 31.68 -3.19 -3.05
CA GLU A 372 31.04 -2.65 -1.85
C GLU A 372 29.58 -3.12 -1.74
N LYS A 373 28.81 -3.01 -2.83
CA LYS A 373 27.44 -3.50 -2.88
C LYS A 373 27.37 -5.01 -2.59
N SER A 374 28.30 -5.78 -3.14
CA SER A 374 28.38 -7.22 -2.86
C SER A 374 28.69 -7.49 -1.39
N HIS A 375 29.61 -6.72 -0.79
CA HIS A 375 29.95 -6.82 0.62
C HIS A 375 28.76 -6.47 1.52
N ILE A 376 28.08 -5.34 1.25
CA ILE A 376 26.88 -4.91 1.99
C ILE A 376 25.76 -5.94 1.86
N ASN A 377 25.52 -6.48 0.66
CA ASN A 377 24.51 -7.51 0.47
C ASN A 377 24.87 -8.80 1.22
N ALA A 378 26.14 -9.19 1.25
CA ALA A 378 26.60 -10.36 1.99
C ALA A 378 26.46 -10.16 3.51
N THR A 379 26.82 -8.98 4.05
CA THR A 379 26.64 -8.69 5.47
C THR A 379 25.17 -8.58 5.85
N LEU A 380 24.33 -7.98 5.00
CA LEU A 380 22.89 -7.89 5.21
C LEU A 380 22.25 -9.29 5.20
N ALA A 381 22.61 -10.14 4.24
CA ALA A 381 22.13 -11.52 4.19
C ALA A 381 22.55 -12.30 5.45
N LYS A 382 23.79 -12.11 5.93
CA LYS A 382 24.26 -12.71 7.19
C LYS A 382 23.43 -12.25 8.38
N HIS A 383 23.18 -10.95 8.52
CA HIS A 383 22.34 -10.42 9.61
C HIS A 383 20.88 -10.88 9.51
N GLN A 384 20.33 -11.00 8.30
CA GLN A 384 19.00 -11.55 8.09
C GLN A 384 18.94 -13.02 8.54
N GLN A 385 19.95 -13.82 8.23
CA GLN A 385 20.03 -15.21 8.68
C GLN A 385 20.18 -15.29 10.22
N GLU A 386 21.10 -14.52 10.80
CA GLU A 386 21.31 -14.47 12.27
C GLU A 386 20.02 -14.08 13.01
N THR A 387 19.27 -13.11 12.49
CA THR A 387 17.98 -12.70 13.08
C THR A 387 16.91 -13.77 12.92
N GLN A 388 16.86 -14.49 11.79
CA GLN A 388 15.95 -15.61 11.60
C GLN A 388 16.26 -16.77 12.56
N GLU A 389 17.53 -17.13 12.72
CA GLU A 389 17.98 -18.16 13.67
C GLU A 389 17.62 -17.78 15.11
N MET A 390 17.92 -16.53 15.50
CA MET A 390 17.55 -15.99 16.82
C MET A 390 16.04 -16.03 17.05
N LEU A 391 15.23 -15.60 16.08
CA LEU A 391 13.77 -15.67 16.16
C LEU A 391 13.28 -17.12 16.23
N GLY A 392 13.95 -18.05 15.55
CA GLY A 392 13.72 -19.48 15.66
C GLY A 392 13.94 -19.99 17.09
N HIS A 393 15.06 -19.63 17.72
CA HIS A 393 15.34 -19.98 19.12
C HIS A 393 14.31 -19.37 20.09
N LEU A 394 14.00 -18.08 19.94
CA LEU A 394 12.97 -17.44 20.77
C LEU A 394 11.61 -18.14 20.63
N ARG A 395 11.29 -18.62 19.42
CA ARG A 395 10.04 -19.35 19.16
C ARG A 395 9.99 -20.65 19.95
N GLU A 396 11.09 -21.39 20.01
CA GLU A 396 11.20 -22.65 20.77
C GLU A 396 11.09 -22.42 22.28
N GLU A 397 11.62 -21.30 22.79
CA GLU A 397 11.57 -20.93 24.21
C GLU A 397 10.25 -20.26 24.63
N SER A 398 9.41 -19.85 23.68
CA SER A 398 8.22 -19.07 23.97
C SER A 398 7.14 -19.87 24.71
N GLN A 399 6.93 -19.52 25.98
CA GLN A 399 5.84 -20.06 26.79
C GLN A 399 4.44 -19.67 26.29
N LEU A 400 4.34 -18.55 25.56
CA LEU A 400 3.07 -18.08 25.00
C LEU A 400 2.59 -19.01 23.87
N LEU A 401 3.51 -19.40 22.97
CA LEU A 401 3.22 -20.35 21.89
C LEU A 401 2.92 -21.75 22.42
N ALA A 402 3.52 -22.14 23.54
CA ALA A 402 3.23 -23.41 24.20
C ALA A 402 1.80 -23.45 24.78
N LYS A 403 1.32 -22.33 25.33
CA LYS A 403 -0.04 -22.21 25.89
C LYS A 403 -1.12 -22.00 24.83
N PHE A 404 -0.80 -21.28 23.76
CA PHE A 404 -1.71 -20.98 22.65
C PHE A 404 -1.08 -21.43 21.32
N PRO A 405 -1.07 -22.74 21.02
CA PRO A 405 -0.52 -23.24 19.77
C PRO A 405 -1.36 -22.74 18.59
N SER A 406 -0.74 -22.03 17.64
CA SER A 406 -1.41 -21.65 16.41
C SER A 406 -1.74 -22.89 15.57
N ALA A 407 -2.87 -22.87 14.85
CA ALA A 407 -3.33 -23.97 14.00
C ALA A 407 -2.34 -24.41 12.90
N ALA A 408 -1.30 -23.62 12.64
CA ALA A 408 -0.20 -23.96 11.74
C ALA A 408 0.86 -24.90 12.38
N SER A 409 0.85 -25.08 13.70
CA SER A 409 1.86 -25.83 14.46
C SER A 409 1.41 -27.25 14.85
N THR A 410 0.11 -27.55 14.79
CA THR A 410 -0.45 -28.81 15.29
C THR A 410 -0.24 -30.02 14.36
N GLY A 411 0.35 -29.84 13.18
CA GLY A 411 0.66 -30.95 12.27
C GLY A 411 1.84 -31.85 12.65
N LYS A 412 2.48 -31.65 13.82
CA LYS A 412 3.77 -32.30 14.15
C LYS A 412 3.78 -33.29 15.31
N ARG A 413 2.66 -33.64 15.95
CA ARG A 413 2.70 -34.57 17.09
C ARG A 413 2.17 -35.99 16.84
N ASP A 414 1.47 -36.25 15.74
CA ASP A 414 0.95 -37.60 15.41
C ASP A 414 1.31 -38.06 13.97
N ALA A 415 2.44 -37.62 13.42
CA ALA A 415 2.91 -38.09 12.12
C ALA A 415 3.89 -39.25 12.30
N ASP A 416 3.41 -40.44 11.96
CA ASP A 416 4.14 -41.70 11.90
C ASP A 416 5.49 -41.53 11.16
N PHE A 417 6.51 -42.28 11.60
CA PHE A 417 7.94 -42.11 11.27
C PHE A 417 8.25 -42.09 9.75
N GLY A 418 7.31 -42.55 8.92
CA GLY A 418 7.38 -42.53 7.45
C GLY A 418 7.02 -41.19 6.77
N GLU A 419 6.32 -40.27 7.45
CA GLU A 419 5.89 -38.98 6.89
C GLU A 419 6.88 -37.84 7.23
N ALA A 420 7.62 -37.96 8.33
CA ALA A 420 8.62 -36.98 8.77
C ALA A 420 9.76 -36.76 7.74
N THR A 421 10.12 -37.77 6.95
CA THR A 421 11.18 -37.66 5.93
C THR A 421 10.69 -37.02 4.62
N ARG A 422 9.39 -37.14 4.29
CA ARG A 422 8.79 -36.45 3.13
C ARG A 422 8.39 -35.02 3.47
N ALA A 423 7.90 -34.78 4.68
CA ALA A 423 7.61 -33.45 5.20
C ALA A 423 8.90 -32.63 5.43
N ALA A 424 10.03 -33.26 5.79
CA ALA A 424 11.32 -32.57 5.86
C ALA A 424 11.81 -32.09 4.48
N GLY A 425 11.58 -32.88 3.42
CA GLY A 425 11.90 -32.47 2.04
C GLY A 425 10.97 -31.38 1.50
N ALA A 426 9.69 -31.36 1.90
CA ALA A 426 8.72 -30.36 1.47
C ALA A 426 8.72 -29.07 2.31
N ALA A 427 9.08 -29.14 3.60
CA ALA A 427 9.26 -27.97 4.46
C ALA A 427 10.57 -27.22 4.16
N ALA A 428 11.60 -27.90 3.67
CA ALA A 428 12.81 -27.25 3.14
C ALA A 428 12.55 -26.47 1.83
N ALA A 429 11.46 -26.78 1.12
CA ALA A 429 11.08 -26.11 -0.14
C ALA A 429 10.13 -24.91 0.06
N LYS A 430 9.67 -24.67 1.29
CA LYS A 430 8.78 -23.56 1.62
C LYS A 430 9.33 -22.87 2.86
N GLU A 431 10.51 -22.25 2.73
CA GLU A 431 10.92 -21.22 3.69
C GLU A 431 10.05 -19.99 3.47
N PRO A 432 9.18 -19.58 4.41
CA PRO A 432 8.72 -18.22 4.44
C PRO A 432 9.82 -17.40 5.14
N SER A 433 10.89 -17.09 4.42
CA SER A 433 12.09 -16.39 4.95
C SER A 433 11.87 -14.89 5.19
N SER A 434 10.61 -14.47 5.29
CA SER A 434 10.29 -13.13 5.78
C SER A 434 10.27 -13.16 7.31
N VAL A 435 10.89 -12.18 7.94
CA VAL A 435 10.81 -11.96 9.39
C VAL A 435 9.35 -11.86 9.86
N THR A 436 8.46 -11.35 9.00
CA THR A 436 7.03 -11.22 9.31
C THR A 436 6.31 -12.56 9.47
N SER A 437 6.64 -13.59 8.69
CA SER A 437 6.05 -14.92 8.83
C SER A 437 6.57 -15.68 10.04
N LEU A 438 7.78 -15.36 10.52
CA LEU A 438 8.30 -15.91 11.77
C LEU A 438 7.61 -15.30 13.00
N LEU A 439 7.13 -14.06 12.91
CA LEU A 439 6.43 -13.34 13.97
C LEU A 439 4.93 -13.67 14.06
N GLU A 440 4.32 -14.09 12.96
CA GLU A 440 2.88 -14.39 12.86
C GLU A 440 2.35 -15.34 13.95
N PRO A 441 3.04 -16.43 14.34
CA PRO A 441 2.58 -17.29 15.43
C PRO A 441 2.45 -16.57 16.77
N TRP A 442 3.35 -15.63 17.08
CA TRP A 442 3.26 -14.85 18.33
C TRP A 442 2.10 -13.87 18.31
N LEU A 443 1.82 -13.26 17.15
CA LEU A 443 0.67 -12.37 17.00
C LEU A 443 -0.63 -13.14 17.25
N LEU A 444 -0.79 -14.29 16.59
CA LEU A 444 -1.96 -15.15 16.77
C LEU A 444 -2.09 -15.68 18.20
N ALA A 445 -0.99 -16.06 18.83
CA ALA A 445 -0.99 -16.52 20.21
C ALA A 445 -1.31 -15.39 21.21
N ALA A 446 -0.85 -14.16 20.95
CA ALA A 446 -1.19 -12.98 21.75
C ALA A 446 -2.68 -12.63 21.62
N ASP A 447 -3.24 -12.69 20.41
CA ASP A 447 -4.67 -12.49 20.17
C ASP A 447 -5.51 -13.58 20.83
N ALA A 448 -5.07 -14.85 20.74
CA ALA A 448 -5.72 -15.95 21.44
C ALA A 448 -5.68 -15.78 22.97
N ALA A 449 -4.54 -15.37 23.53
CA ALA A 449 -4.41 -15.07 24.95
C ALA A 449 -5.31 -13.90 25.39
N LYS A 450 -5.44 -12.88 24.55
CA LYS A 450 -6.34 -11.76 24.79
C LYS A 450 -7.81 -12.22 24.77
N LEU A 451 -8.20 -13.04 23.80
CA LEU A 451 -9.56 -13.58 23.74
C LEU A 451 -9.86 -14.46 24.95
N ALA A 452 -8.93 -15.34 25.34
CA ALA A 452 -9.08 -16.19 26.52
C ALA A 452 -9.24 -15.37 27.81
N THR A 453 -8.48 -14.28 27.98
CA THR A 453 -8.67 -13.42 29.16
C THR A 453 -10.00 -12.67 29.13
N LEU A 454 -10.45 -12.19 27.96
CA LEU A 454 -11.77 -11.58 27.81
C LEU A 454 -12.91 -12.57 28.08
N GLU A 455 -12.78 -13.82 27.64
CA GLU A 455 -13.74 -14.89 27.91
C GLU A 455 -13.82 -15.18 29.42
N THR A 456 -12.69 -15.34 30.10
CA THR A 456 -12.71 -15.56 31.56
C THR A 456 -13.31 -14.39 32.34
N VAL A 457 -13.11 -13.15 31.87
CA VAL A 457 -13.74 -11.97 32.47
C VAL A 457 -15.24 -11.97 32.20
N ALA A 458 -15.67 -12.31 30.98
CA ALA A 458 -17.08 -12.42 30.63
C ALA A 458 -17.79 -13.48 31.48
N GLU A 459 -17.21 -14.69 31.60
CA GLU A 459 -17.73 -15.76 32.46
C GLU A 459 -17.87 -15.30 33.93
N LYS A 460 -16.87 -14.58 34.46
CA LYS A 460 -16.92 -14.06 35.83
C LYS A 460 -17.96 -12.95 36.03
N VAL A 461 -18.21 -12.15 34.99
CA VAL A 461 -19.27 -11.13 35.00
C VAL A 461 -20.65 -11.80 34.93
N GLU A 462 -20.82 -12.82 34.10
CA GLU A 462 -22.06 -13.61 34.03
C GLU A 462 -22.33 -14.35 35.33
N GLU A 463 -21.33 -15.00 35.94
CA GLU A 463 -21.44 -15.59 37.28
C GLU A 463 -21.83 -14.54 38.33
N GLY A 464 -21.22 -13.35 38.27
CA GLY A 464 -21.56 -12.24 39.16
C GLY A 464 -23.00 -11.74 38.99
N GLN A 465 -23.47 -11.64 37.74
CA GLN A 465 -24.84 -11.24 37.43
C GLN A 465 -25.85 -12.29 37.92
N MET A 466 -25.58 -13.57 37.66
CA MET A 466 -26.42 -14.67 38.17
C MET A 466 -26.49 -14.66 39.70
N ALA A 467 -25.37 -14.42 40.39
CA ALA A 467 -25.35 -14.33 41.86
C ALA A 467 -26.13 -13.11 42.38
N VAL A 468 -26.11 -11.98 41.66
CA VAL A 468 -26.92 -10.80 41.99
C VAL A 468 -28.40 -11.06 41.77
N ASP A 469 -28.77 -11.69 40.66
CA ASP A 469 -30.16 -12.05 40.35
C ASP A 469 -30.69 -13.06 41.38
N GLU A 470 -29.88 -14.04 41.78
CA GLU A 470 -30.20 -14.98 42.86
C GLU A 470 -30.37 -14.26 44.20
N ALA A 471 -29.49 -13.32 44.55
CA ALA A 471 -29.61 -12.52 45.77
C ALA A 471 -30.85 -11.61 45.74
N MET A 472 -31.19 -11.02 44.59
CA MET A 472 -32.42 -10.24 44.40
C MET A 472 -33.67 -11.12 44.55
N GLY A 473 -33.68 -12.31 43.95
CA GLY A 473 -34.75 -13.29 44.12
C GLY A 473 -34.95 -13.69 45.58
N ALA A 474 -33.85 -14.01 46.28
CA ALA A 474 -33.89 -14.33 47.71
C ALA A 474 -34.37 -13.15 48.57
N LEU A 475 -34.02 -11.90 48.22
CA LEU A 475 -34.53 -10.70 48.89
C LEU A 475 -36.02 -10.49 48.64
N ASP A 476 -36.51 -10.73 47.43
CA ASP A 476 -37.93 -10.63 47.10
C ASP A 476 -38.75 -11.74 47.78
N GLU A 477 -38.20 -12.94 47.88
CA GLU A 477 -38.78 -14.02 48.70
C GLU A 477 -38.81 -13.64 50.19
N ALA A 478 -37.72 -13.10 50.73
CA ALA A 478 -37.69 -12.59 52.10
C ALA A 478 -38.70 -11.45 52.33
N ARG A 479 -38.88 -10.55 51.35
CA ARG A 479 -39.90 -9.48 51.39
C ARG A 479 -41.32 -10.05 51.40
N LYS A 480 -41.60 -11.07 50.58
CA LYS A 480 -42.88 -11.79 50.57
C LYS A 480 -43.16 -12.48 51.91
N LEU A 481 -42.16 -13.15 52.48
CA LEU A 481 -42.28 -13.79 53.80
C LEU A 481 -42.47 -12.80 54.95
N LEU A 482 -41.94 -11.58 54.83
CA LEU A 482 -42.11 -10.52 55.82
C LEU A 482 -43.47 -9.79 55.69
N ASN A 483 -44.36 -10.27 54.80
CA ASN A 483 -45.69 -9.69 54.55
C ASN A 483 -45.66 -8.17 54.33
N LYS A 484 -44.60 -7.68 53.70
CA LYS A 484 -44.56 -6.35 53.07
C LYS A 484 -45.08 -6.53 51.65
N GLU A 485 -46.35 -6.87 51.50
CA GLU A 485 -47.04 -6.51 50.28
C GLU A 485 -46.99 -4.99 50.21
N THR A 486 -46.40 -4.45 49.14
CA THR A 486 -46.64 -3.08 48.72
C THR A 486 -48.09 -2.98 48.31
N GLU A 487 -48.99 -2.84 49.27
CA GLU A 487 -50.24 -2.13 49.07
C GLU A 487 -49.88 -0.67 48.78
N GLY A 488 -50.29 -0.18 47.61
CA GLY A 488 -50.25 1.25 47.29
C GLY A 488 -49.61 1.53 45.95
N ASP A 489 -50.30 1.16 44.87
CA ASP A 489 -50.16 1.85 43.59
C ASP A 489 -51.55 1.96 42.96
N GLU A 490 -52.40 2.81 43.55
CA GLU A 490 -53.49 3.50 42.84
C GLU A 490 -53.63 4.93 43.41
N GLU A 491 -53.45 5.90 42.49
CA GLU A 491 -53.95 7.28 42.45
C GLU A 491 -53.44 8.29 43.51
N ASP A 492 -52.72 9.36 43.08
CA ASP A 492 -53.42 10.60 42.70
C ASP A 492 -52.50 11.68 42.09
N ASP A 493 -53.15 12.49 41.28
CA ASP A 493 -52.74 13.67 40.53
C ASP A 493 -52.24 14.84 41.41
N SER A 494 -51.13 15.47 41.02
CA SER A 494 -50.98 16.92 41.18
C SER A 494 -49.81 17.45 40.36
N GLY A 495 -50.17 18.20 39.33
CA GLY A 495 -49.29 19.04 38.55
C GLY A 495 -48.58 20.12 39.37
N GLY A 496 -47.50 20.62 38.78
CA GLY A 496 -46.74 21.74 39.29
C GLY A 496 -45.62 22.09 38.33
N GLN A 497 -45.96 22.89 37.32
CA GLN A 497 -45.00 23.69 36.56
C GLN A 497 -44.07 24.44 37.53
N ASP A 498 -42.78 24.50 37.22
CA ASP A 498 -42.18 25.82 37.02
C ASP A 498 -40.86 25.76 36.26
N ALA A 499 -40.80 26.68 35.31
CA ALA A 499 -39.70 26.95 34.41
C ALA A 499 -38.60 27.76 35.09
N SER A 500 -37.35 27.49 34.73
CA SER A 500 -36.20 28.43 34.70
C SER A 500 -34.94 27.60 34.46
N GLY A 501 -34.06 27.82 33.48
CA GLY A 501 -33.79 29.03 32.73
C GLY A 501 -32.34 29.48 32.94
N GLY A 502 -31.42 28.99 32.09
CA GLY A 502 -30.07 29.53 31.88
C GLY A 502 -29.06 29.31 33.02
N ALA A 503 -27.76 29.52 32.87
CA ALA A 503 -26.88 29.78 31.75
C ALA A 503 -25.43 29.56 32.27
N ALA A 504 -24.51 29.44 31.31
CA ALA A 504 -23.04 29.39 31.37
C ALA A 504 -22.25 29.96 32.58
N GLY A 505 -21.02 29.43 32.72
CA GLY A 505 -19.85 30.05 33.40
C GLY A 505 -19.32 29.16 34.53
N ASP A 506 -18.32 28.30 34.31
CA ASP A 506 -16.87 28.55 34.24
C ASP A 506 -16.19 28.92 35.58
N GLU A 507 -15.01 28.30 35.75
CA GLU A 507 -13.92 28.56 36.69
C GLU A 507 -13.91 28.03 38.16
N LYS A 508 -12.90 27.17 38.38
CA LYS A 508 -11.86 27.19 39.43
C LYS A 508 -12.16 26.79 40.88
N ARG A 509 -11.44 25.71 41.24
CA ARG A 509 -10.58 25.50 42.43
C ARG A 509 -11.19 25.76 43.81
N GLY A 510 -11.25 24.70 44.60
CA GLY A 510 -11.27 24.79 46.06
C GLY A 510 -11.16 23.44 46.73
N ALA A 511 -9.95 23.08 47.14
CA ALA A 511 -9.73 21.97 48.07
C ALA A 511 -10.47 22.26 49.39
N SER A 512 -11.28 21.32 49.87
CA SER A 512 -11.71 21.31 51.27
C SER A 512 -11.80 19.88 51.77
N ALA A 513 -10.83 19.54 52.62
CA ALA A 513 -10.80 18.32 53.39
C ALA A 513 -11.96 18.32 54.40
N ARG A 514 -12.81 17.30 54.37
CA ARG A 514 -13.65 16.91 55.51
C ARG A 514 -13.24 15.53 56.01
N LYS A 515 -12.70 15.54 57.22
CA LYS A 515 -12.36 14.40 58.05
C LYS A 515 -13.55 14.11 58.98
N ILE A 516 -14.24 12.98 58.77
CA ILE A 516 -15.14 12.32 59.74
C ILE A 516 -15.01 10.81 59.46
N THR A 517 -14.04 10.11 60.05
CA THR A 517 -14.16 9.23 61.23
C THR A 517 -15.32 8.21 61.16
N GLY A 518 -15.00 6.92 61.02
CA GLY A 518 -15.97 5.85 61.27
C GLY A 518 -15.66 4.47 60.68
N LYS A 519 -14.69 3.76 61.28
CA LYS A 519 -14.55 2.29 61.37
C LYS A 519 -14.81 1.40 60.11
N SER A 520 -13.69 0.84 59.63
CA SER A 520 -13.55 -0.60 59.33
C SER A 520 -14.42 -1.21 58.22
N GLN A 521 -13.89 -1.19 56.99
CA GLN A 521 -13.76 -2.39 56.16
C GLN A 521 -12.72 -2.10 55.07
N LYS A 522 -11.60 -2.84 55.10
CA LYS A 522 -10.53 -2.71 54.10
C LYS A 522 -11.05 -3.30 52.79
N SER A 523 -11.41 -2.43 51.85
CA SER A 523 -11.71 -2.80 50.48
C SER A 523 -10.46 -3.38 49.80
N ILE A 524 -10.62 -4.53 49.14
CA ILE A 524 -9.58 -5.35 48.51
C ILE A 524 -8.93 -4.59 47.32
N TYR A 525 -9.57 -3.52 46.84
CA TYR A 525 -9.11 -2.67 45.75
C TYR A 525 -8.00 -1.68 46.14
N ALA A 526 -7.64 -1.55 47.42
CA ALA A 526 -6.52 -0.70 47.85
C ALA A 526 -5.12 -1.29 47.54
N LYS A 527 -5.04 -2.51 46.98
CA LYS A 527 -3.78 -3.20 46.64
C LYS A 527 -3.38 -3.14 45.16
N LEU A 528 -4.16 -2.46 44.31
CA LEU A 528 -3.95 -2.45 42.87
C LEU A 528 -3.38 -1.13 42.30
N ASP A 529 -3.04 -0.16 43.15
CA ASP A 529 -2.38 1.06 42.66
C ASP A 529 -0.85 0.90 42.68
N GLY A 530 -0.31 0.81 41.46
CA GLY A 530 1.06 0.40 41.16
C GLY A 530 2.12 1.41 41.53
N LYS A 531 3.13 0.93 42.27
CA LYS A 531 4.49 1.49 42.26
C LYS A 531 5.48 0.33 42.10
N LEU A 532 5.75 -0.04 40.85
CA LEU A 532 6.96 -0.78 40.48
C LEU A 532 7.57 -0.10 39.26
N GLY A 533 8.34 0.94 39.54
CA GLY A 533 9.26 1.56 38.61
C GLY A 533 10.42 2.07 39.44
N LEU A 534 11.39 1.18 39.69
CA LEU A 534 12.78 1.41 40.09
C LEU A 534 13.38 0.08 40.55
N ILE A 535 13.89 -0.72 39.61
CA ILE A 535 15.02 -1.61 39.83
C ILE A 535 15.90 -1.49 38.59
N ASN A 536 16.94 -0.67 38.70
CA ASN A 536 18.19 -0.87 37.98
C ASN A 536 19.01 -1.84 38.83
N GLU A 537 19.45 -2.94 38.24
CA GLU A 537 20.81 -3.50 38.30
C GLU A 537 20.96 -4.59 37.23
#